data_AF-A0A095XSG6-F1
#
_entry.id   AF-A0A095XSG6-F1
#
_cell.length_a   1.000
_cell.length_b   1.000
_cell.length_c   1.000
_cell.angle_alpha   90.00
_cell.angle_beta   90.00
_cell.angle_gamma   90.00
#
_symmetry.space_group_name_H-M   'P 1'
#
loop_
_entity.id
_entity.type
_entity.pdbx_description
1 polymer ?
#
loop_
_entity_poly.entity_id
_entity_poly.type
_entity_poly.pdbx_seq_one_letter_code
_entity_poly.pdbx_strand_id
1 'polypeptide(L)'
;MRNVNNKNLETEELVEKCNVWRLQTKTNNELNESVANYCFENEILAMGWSLKDKHLEKSTCTLDLIKDREYIDRQRNLIANAKENERFEEYEKFVNKNKVYSKIDNVRRLNNISENDFVWMRKDGLYLLGLVQKNSEYKYDSSKKALDMDASNQRTNIKWLIIGGEADIPGIITTSFFRGNTLQKINNDSALKFSKYIANKLHNTIYKIGDLDNSPDSIFDLISPNDCEDIICMWLFKKYGYITIPSTCKSSTPLYECVLINHDKDKSGQNKKNVYIQVKKGEIDLDTEKFKHLDGEVYLFTTKGQIKGKKYENIKILDPKEIYEFIMNSENDNILPEKAIRWREVLMEISK
;
A
#
# COMPACT_ATOMS: atom_id res chain seq x y z
N MET A 1 -25.29 -40.62 -17.44
CA MET A 1 -24.14 -41.26 -16.77
C MET A 1 -22.85 -40.64 -17.28
N ARG A 2 -22.27 -39.74 -16.48
CA ARG A 2 -20.83 -39.58 -16.23
C ARG A 2 -20.72 -38.54 -15.13
N ASN A 3 -20.85 -39.03 -13.90
CA ASN A 3 -20.35 -38.37 -12.70
C ASN A 3 -18.88 -38.03 -12.93
N VAL A 4 -18.55 -36.75 -12.77
CA VAL A 4 -17.16 -36.34 -12.52
C VAL A 4 -17.17 -35.46 -11.28
N ASN A 5 -16.96 -36.16 -10.16
CA ASN A 5 -16.24 -35.73 -8.96
C ASN A 5 -16.62 -34.38 -8.34
N ASN A 6 -17.58 -34.46 -7.41
CA ASN A 6 -17.49 -33.71 -6.15
C ASN A 6 -16.13 -34.00 -5.51
N LYS A 7 -15.15 -33.11 -5.71
CA LYS A 7 -14.05 -33.00 -4.75
C LYS A 7 -14.67 -32.41 -3.49
N ASN A 8 -14.75 -33.23 -2.45
CA ASN A 8 -14.91 -32.77 -1.09
C ASN A 8 -13.75 -31.80 -0.81
N LEU A 9 -14.05 -30.50 -0.88
CA LEU A 9 -13.19 -29.43 -0.39
C LEU A 9 -13.41 -29.41 1.12
N GLU A 10 -12.42 -29.90 1.87
CA GLU A 10 -12.32 -29.58 3.30
C GLU A 10 -11.97 -28.09 3.39
N THR A 11 -12.99 -27.24 3.35
CA THR A 11 -12.87 -25.80 3.60
C THR A 11 -12.90 -25.59 5.10
N GLU A 12 -11.72 -25.48 5.71
CA GLU A 12 -11.60 -24.89 7.05
C GLU A 12 -11.78 -23.38 6.91
N GLU A 13 -12.85 -22.84 7.51
CA GLU A 13 -13.05 -21.40 7.63
C GLU A 13 -12.07 -20.85 8.67
N LEU A 14 -11.17 -19.97 8.25
CA LEU A 14 -10.19 -19.36 9.15
C LEU A 14 -10.82 -18.16 9.89
N VAL A 15 -10.94 -18.30 11.21
CA VAL A 15 -11.43 -17.25 12.14
C VAL A 15 -10.27 -16.43 12.73
N GLU A 16 -9.04 -16.67 12.32
CA GLU A 16 -7.85 -16.13 12.99
C GLU A 16 -7.58 -14.65 12.77
N LYS A 17 -6.80 -14.09 13.70
CA LYS A 17 -6.30 -12.71 13.69
C LYS A 17 -5.34 -12.50 12.52
N CYS A 18 -5.89 -12.04 11.40
CA CYS A 18 -5.12 -11.69 10.21
C CYS A 18 -4.64 -10.23 10.28
N ASN A 19 -3.40 -9.97 9.85
CA ASN A 19 -2.88 -8.63 9.62
C ASN A 19 -2.53 -8.43 8.14
N VAL A 20 -2.51 -7.18 7.71
CA VAL A 20 -1.97 -6.81 6.40
C VAL A 20 -0.65 -6.07 6.58
N TRP A 21 0.33 -6.48 5.80
CA TRP A 21 1.65 -5.88 5.71
C TRP A 21 1.94 -5.46 4.28
N ARG A 22 2.93 -4.59 4.13
CA ARG A 22 3.56 -4.29 2.85
C ARG A 22 5.08 -4.42 2.96
N LEU A 23 5.66 -5.08 1.96
CA LEU A 23 7.09 -5.24 1.79
C LEU A 23 7.56 -4.41 0.58
N GLN A 24 8.38 -3.39 0.86
CA GLN A 24 9.17 -2.72 -0.16
C GLN A 24 10.48 -3.47 -0.38
N THR A 25 10.63 -4.04 -1.57
CA THR A 25 11.88 -4.61 -2.02
C THR A 25 12.68 -3.56 -2.78
N LYS A 26 14.01 -3.65 -2.67
CA LYS A 26 14.93 -2.86 -3.50
C LYS A 26 15.45 -3.73 -4.64
N THR A 27 15.86 -3.09 -5.72
CA THR A 27 16.75 -3.71 -6.69
C THR A 27 18.16 -3.75 -6.11
N ASN A 28 18.83 -4.89 -6.20
CA ASN A 28 20.24 -4.96 -5.86
C ASN A 28 21.06 -4.49 -7.06
N ASN A 29 21.67 -3.32 -6.95
CA ASN A 29 22.42 -2.70 -8.05
C ASN A 29 23.71 -3.45 -8.41
N GLU A 30 24.28 -4.24 -7.50
CA GLU A 30 25.54 -4.98 -7.73
C GLU A 30 25.30 -6.25 -8.57
N LEU A 31 24.13 -6.88 -8.41
CA LEU A 31 23.75 -8.09 -9.15
C LEU A 31 22.79 -7.82 -10.32
N ASN A 32 22.23 -6.60 -10.41
CA ASN A 32 21.10 -6.26 -11.28
C ASN A 32 19.89 -7.20 -11.11
N GLU A 33 19.75 -7.80 -9.91
CA GLU A 33 18.68 -8.71 -9.54
C GLU A 33 17.72 -8.04 -8.55
N SER A 34 16.42 -8.29 -8.73
CA SER A 34 15.38 -7.76 -7.85
C SER A 34 15.19 -8.69 -6.66
N VAL A 35 15.26 -8.14 -5.43
CA VAL A 35 14.89 -8.90 -4.22
C VAL A 35 13.44 -9.39 -4.31
N ALA A 36 12.57 -8.67 -5.04
CA ALA A 36 11.20 -9.11 -5.30
C ALA A 36 11.15 -10.43 -6.10
N ASN A 37 12.04 -10.61 -7.08
CA ASN A 37 12.12 -11.83 -7.87
C ASN A 37 12.56 -12.99 -7.00
N TYR A 38 13.59 -12.80 -6.18
CA TYR A 38 14.03 -13.82 -5.25
C TYR A 38 12.96 -14.21 -4.22
N CYS A 39 12.26 -13.24 -3.64
CA CYS A 39 11.13 -13.51 -2.75
C CYS A 39 10.06 -14.36 -3.43
N PHE A 40 9.73 -14.01 -4.68
CA PHE A 40 8.73 -14.72 -5.47
C PHE A 40 9.16 -16.15 -5.81
N GLU A 41 10.37 -16.33 -6.35
CA GLU A 41 10.91 -17.61 -6.80
C GLU A 41 11.15 -18.60 -5.65
N ASN A 42 11.47 -18.10 -4.46
CA ASN A 42 11.77 -18.94 -3.30
C ASN A 42 10.59 -19.06 -2.33
N GLU A 43 9.42 -18.49 -2.65
CA GLU A 43 8.22 -18.51 -1.79
C GLU A 43 8.49 -18.00 -0.36
N ILE A 44 9.21 -16.88 -0.28
CA ILE A 44 9.61 -16.24 0.99
C ILE A 44 9.34 -14.73 0.98
N LEU A 45 9.29 -14.14 2.18
CA LEU A 45 9.60 -12.73 2.36
C LEU A 45 11.08 -12.64 2.69
N ALA A 46 11.81 -11.72 2.06
CA ALA A 46 13.21 -11.52 2.36
C ALA A 46 13.57 -10.04 2.41
N MET A 47 14.52 -9.71 3.29
CA MET A 47 15.05 -8.37 3.42
C MET A 47 16.46 -8.34 4.01
N GLY A 48 17.06 -7.14 3.99
CA GLY A 48 18.45 -6.89 4.35
C GLY A 48 18.77 -7.01 5.83
N TRP A 49 19.72 -6.19 6.30
CA TRP A 49 20.40 -6.39 7.59
C TRP A 49 21.15 -7.73 7.63
N SER A 50 21.75 -8.08 6.50
CA SER A 50 22.28 -9.42 6.26
C SER A 50 23.60 -9.73 6.96
N LEU A 51 24.08 -8.85 7.86
CA LEU A 51 25.40 -8.96 8.49
C LEU A 51 26.56 -9.01 7.47
N LYS A 52 26.43 -8.37 6.29
CA LYS A 52 27.50 -8.31 5.27
C LYS A 52 28.84 -7.84 5.85
N ASP A 53 29.96 -8.26 5.26
CA ASP A 53 31.32 -7.94 5.73
C ASP A 53 31.51 -6.43 6.00
N LYS A 54 31.10 -5.59 5.04
CA LYS A 54 31.15 -4.12 5.17
C LYS A 54 30.39 -3.52 6.37
N HIS A 55 29.38 -4.22 6.89
CA HIS A 55 28.63 -3.80 8.08
C HIS A 55 29.37 -4.18 9.36
N LEU A 56 30.03 -5.34 9.35
CA LEU A 56 30.81 -5.83 10.48
C LEU A 56 32.10 -5.02 10.64
N GLU A 57 32.73 -4.63 9.52
CA GLU A 57 33.94 -3.78 9.48
C GLU A 57 33.76 -2.39 10.11
N LYS A 58 32.55 -1.84 10.12
CA LYS A 58 32.26 -0.50 10.65
C LYS A 58 31.80 -0.50 12.11
N SER A 59 31.59 -1.68 12.68
CA SER A 59 31.13 -1.85 14.06
C SER A 59 32.30 -1.83 15.05
N THR A 60 32.06 -1.69 16.36
CA THR A 60 33.11 -1.75 17.41
C THR A 60 33.81 -3.10 17.52
N CYS A 61 33.47 -4.05 16.65
CA CYS A 61 34.08 -5.37 16.46
C CYS A 61 35.55 -5.30 15.94
N THR A 62 36.17 -4.11 15.92
CA THR A 62 37.14 -3.74 14.89
C THR A 62 38.60 -4.05 15.12
N LEU A 63 39.07 -4.44 16.31
CA LEU A 63 40.52 -4.62 16.50
C LEU A 63 41.00 -6.08 16.59
N ASP A 64 40.21 -6.99 17.15
CA ASP A 64 40.63 -8.39 17.35
C ASP A 64 39.85 -9.44 16.55
N LEU A 65 38.61 -9.15 16.09
CA LEU A 65 37.72 -10.16 15.48
C LEU A 65 37.74 -10.19 13.94
N ILE A 66 38.07 -9.08 13.27
CA ILE A 66 38.06 -8.96 11.80
C ILE A 66 39.25 -9.67 11.13
N LYS A 67 40.31 -10.00 11.88
CA LYS A 67 41.46 -10.73 11.32
C LYS A 67 41.13 -12.20 11.00
N ASP A 68 39.98 -12.71 11.43
CA ASP A 68 39.56 -14.08 11.21
C ASP A 68 38.20 -14.11 10.47
N ARG A 69 38.22 -14.18 9.13
CA ARG A 69 37.00 -14.40 8.32
C ARG A 69 36.21 -15.62 8.79
N GLU A 70 36.91 -16.65 9.29
CA GLU A 70 36.25 -17.85 9.81
C GLU A 70 35.42 -17.55 11.05
N TYR A 71 35.74 -16.53 11.84
CA TYR A 71 34.90 -16.13 12.98
C TYR A 71 33.55 -15.58 12.51
N ILE A 72 33.56 -14.66 11.55
CA ILE A 72 32.33 -14.05 11.03
C ILE A 72 31.41 -15.10 10.41
N ASP A 73 31.98 -15.99 9.59
CA ASP A 73 31.22 -17.07 8.97
C ASP A 73 30.72 -18.08 10.01
N ARG A 74 31.52 -18.37 11.05
CA ARG A 74 31.06 -19.15 12.20
C ARG A 74 29.86 -18.51 12.89
N GLN A 75 29.85 -17.20 13.13
CA GLN A 75 28.73 -16.52 13.78
C GLN A 75 27.47 -16.52 12.91
N ARG A 76 27.59 -16.24 11.61
CA ARG A 76 26.47 -16.33 10.66
C ARG A 76 25.88 -17.74 10.64
N ASN A 77 26.74 -18.76 10.63
CA ASN A 77 26.32 -20.16 10.64
C ASN A 77 25.71 -20.57 11.98
N LEU A 78 26.19 -20.06 13.13
CA LEU A 78 25.56 -20.30 14.42
C LEU A 78 24.13 -19.75 14.46
N ILE A 79 23.92 -18.53 13.96
CA ILE A 79 22.58 -17.94 13.84
C ILE A 79 21.73 -18.77 12.87
N ALA A 80 22.24 -19.08 11.67
CA ALA A 80 21.48 -19.82 10.66
C ALA A 80 21.04 -21.23 11.13
N ASN A 81 21.86 -21.89 11.95
CA ASN A 81 21.61 -23.23 12.47
C ASN A 81 20.95 -23.24 13.86
N ALA A 82 20.65 -22.06 14.44
CA ALA A 82 19.90 -21.99 15.69
C ALA A 82 18.49 -22.58 15.51
N LYS A 83 17.94 -23.09 16.62
CA LYS A 83 16.56 -23.59 16.66
C LYS A 83 15.61 -22.50 16.22
N GLU A 84 14.54 -22.88 15.53
CA GLU A 84 13.56 -21.96 14.94
C GLU A 84 13.10 -20.86 15.92
N ASN A 85 12.69 -21.26 17.12
CA ASN A 85 12.18 -20.36 18.16
C ASN A 85 13.25 -19.49 18.83
N GLU A 86 14.53 -19.82 18.69
CA GLU A 86 15.66 -19.09 19.28
C GLU A 86 16.41 -18.25 18.21
N ARG A 87 16.19 -18.53 16.93
CA ARG A 87 16.98 -18.00 15.81
C ARG A 87 16.97 -16.47 15.73
N PHE A 88 15.80 -15.86 15.89
CA PHE A 88 15.69 -14.40 15.91
C PHE A 88 16.40 -13.79 17.11
N GLU A 89 16.31 -14.43 18.28
CA GLU A 89 16.99 -13.96 19.49
C GLU A 89 18.51 -14.02 19.34
N GLU A 90 19.05 -15.09 18.75
CA GLU A 90 20.48 -15.20 18.47
C GLU A 90 20.96 -14.12 17.50
N TYR A 91 20.20 -13.85 16.44
CA TYR A 91 20.46 -12.75 15.53
C TYR A 91 20.47 -11.39 16.27
N GLU A 92 19.43 -11.12 17.07
CA GLU A 92 19.29 -9.87 17.80
C GLU A 92 20.39 -9.68 18.85
N LYS A 93 20.72 -10.73 19.62
CA LYS A 93 21.84 -10.76 20.57
C LYS A 93 23.15 -10.40 19.87
N PHE A 94 23.44 -11.03 18.72
CA PHE A 94 24.65 -10.77 17.95
C PHE A 94 24.72 -9.30 17.49
N VAL A 95 23.65 -8.79 16.88
CA VAL A 95 23.59 -7.40 16.40
C VAL A 95 23.79 -6.41 17.53
N ASN A 96 23.12 -6.60 18.67
CA ASN A 96 23.16 -5.69 19.81
C ASN A 96 24.53 -5.72 20.50
N LYS A 97 25.07 -6.93 20.77
CA LYS A 97 26.38 -7.11 21.41
C LYS A 97 27.49 -6.43 20.61
N ASN A 98 27.46 -6.58 19.28
CA ASN A 98 28.49 -6.06 18.40
C ASN A 98 28.19 -4.66 17.85
N LYS A 99 27.01 -4.08 18.17
CA LYS A 99 26.55 -2.78 17.66
C LYS A 99 26.61 -2.70 16.12
N VAL A 100 26.22 -3.77 15.44
CA VAL A 100 26.29 -3.86 13.96
C VAL A 100 25.33 -2.88 13.29
N TYR A 101 24.14 -2.74 13.86
CA TYR A 101 23.09 -1.86 13.36
C TYR A 101 22.51 -1.02 14.48
N SER A 102 22.19 0.24 14.18
CA SER A 102 21.57 1.15 15.15
C SER A 102 20.10 0.81 15.42
N LYS A 103 19.38 0.24 14.43
CA LYS A 103 17.98 -0.18 14.54
C LYS A 103 17.71 -1.41 13.67
N ILE A 104 16.96 -2.37 14.22
CA ILE A 104 16.52 -3.60 13.53
C ILE A 104 14.99 -3.78 13.57
N ASP A 105 14.23 -2.70 13.73
CA ASP A 105 12.77 -2.75 13.88
C ASP A 105 12.05 -3.45 12.72
N ASN A 106 12.62 -3.38 11.51
CA ASN A 106 12.06 -4.10 10.38
C ASN A 106 12.26 -5.62 10.48
N VAL A 107 13.40 -6.07 11.00
CA VAL A 107 13.66 -7.50 11.24
C VAL A 107 12.75 -8.01 12.36
N ARG A 108 12.54 -7.21 13.42
CA ARG A 108 11.53 -7.50 14.45
C ARG A 108 10.12 -7.63 13.87
N ARG A 109 9.71 -6.72 12.97
CA ARG A 109 8.42 -6.81 12.27
C ARG A 109 8.32 -8.08 11.42
N LEU A 110 9.39 -8.45 10.72
CA LEU A 110 9.45 -9.69 9.94
C LEU A 110 9.26 -10.91 10.85
N ASN A 111 9.89 -10.91 12.03
CA ASN A 111 9.69 -11.96 13.03
C ASN A 111 8.25 -11.98 13.58
N ASN A 112 7.55 -10.85 13.59
CA ASN A 112 6.16 -10.77 14.09
C ASN A 112 5.09 -11.13 13.05
N ILE A 113 5.47 -11.35 11.79
CA ILE A 113 4.54 -11.89 10.78
C ILE A 113 4.17 -13.31 11.19
N SER A 114 2.87 -13.57 11.21
CA SER A 114 2.30 -14.85 11.65
C SER A 114 1.55 -15.54 10.51
N GLU A 115 1.26 -16.83 10.71
CA GLU A 115 0.33 -17.58 9.86
C GLU A 115 -0.94 -16.77 9.60
N ASN A 116 -1.48 -16.87 8.38
CA ASN A 116 -2.68 -16.17 7.90
C ASN A 116 -2.56 -14.65 7.75
N ASP A 117 -1.39 -14.06 8.00
CA ASP A 117 -1.12 -12.69 7.58
C ASP A 117 -1.04 -12.56 6.05
N PHE A 118 -1.36 -11.36 5.57
CA PHE A 118 -1.25 -10.96 4.18
C PHE A 118 -0.08 -10.00 4.00
N VAL A 119 0.72 -10.19 2.95
CA VAL A 119 1.83 -9.28 2.64
C VAL A 119 1.78 -8.83 1.19
N TRP A 120 1.56 -7.53 0.98
CA TRP A 120 1.63 -6.93 -0.34
C TRP A 120 3.08 -6.65 -0.74
N MET A 121 3.45 -7.00 -1.97
CA MET A 121 4.74 -6.70 -2.57
C MET A 121 4.54 -6.19 -4.00
N ARG A 122 5.47 -5.37 -4.50
CA ARG A 122 5.49 -4.93 -5.90
C ARG A 122 6.69 -5.54 -6.62
N LYS A 123 6.48 -6.09 -7.81
CA LYS A 123 7.51 -6.69 -8.69
C LYS A 123 7.19 -6.31 -10.13
N ASP A 124 8.15 -5.70 -10.83
CA ASP A 124 8.05 -5.36 -12.25
C ASP A 124 6.75 -4.65 -12.65
N GLY A 125 6.34 -3.67 -11.84
CA GLY A 125 5.11 -2.89 -12.07
C GLY A 125 3.83 -3.55 -11.56
N LEU A 126 3.84 -4.85 -11.28
CA LEU A 126 2.72 -5.63 -10.78
C LEU A 126 2.72 -5.74 -9.25
N TYR A 127 1.52 -5.83 -8.68
CA TYR A 127 1.31 -6.10 -7.27
C TYR A 127 1.02 -7.58 -7.05
N LEU A 128 1.58 -8.10 -5.97
CA LEU A 128 1.42 -9.46 -5.51
C LEU A 128 0.88 -9.46 -4.08
N LEU A 129 0.02 -10.42 -3.79
CA LEU A 129 -0.46 -10.73 -2.45
C LEU A 129 0.19 -12.02 -1.98
N GLY A 130 1.05 -11.92 -0.96
CA GLY A 130 1.65 -13.06 -0.27
C GLY A 130 0.73 -13.54 0.84
N LEU A 131 0.36 -14.82 0.81
CA LEU A 131 -0.37 -15.50 1.87
C LEU A 131 0.62 -16.25 2.75
N VAL A 132 0.73 -15.87 4.02
CA VAL A 132 1.61 -16.55 4.98
C VAL A 132 0.98 -17.88 5.36
N GLN A 133 1.57 -18.97 4.90
CA GLN A 133 1.03 -20.32 5.09
C GLN A 133 1.43 -20.88 6.47
N LYS A 134 0.79 -21.99 6.84
CA LYS A 134 1.10 -22.78 8.03
C LYS A 134 2.57 -23.16 8.10
N ASN A 135 3.16 -23.17 9.29
CA ASN A 135 4.59 -23.42 9.53
C ASN A 135 5.55 -22.37 8.91
N SER A 136 5.07 -21.15 8.60
CA SER A 136 5.96 -20.05 8.23
C SER A 136 6.88 -19.69 9.41
N GLU A 137 8.18 -19.74 9.19
CA GLU A 137 9.20 -19.51 10.22
C GLU A 137 10.17 -18.38 9.86
N TYR A 138 10.76 -17.74 10.88
CA TYR A 138 11.82 -16.76 10.68
C TYR A 138 13.10 -17.53 10.39
N LYS A 139 13.77 -17.19 9.30
CA LYS A 139 15.04 -17.80 8.90
C LYS A 139 16.10 -16.71 8.73
N TYR A 140 17.30 -17.00 9.19
CA TYR A 140 18.50 -16.27 8.81
C TYR A 140 19.30 -17.11 7.82
N ASP A 141 19.40 -16.65 6.58
CA ASP A 141 20.08 -17.34 5.49
C ASP A 141 21.48 -16.77 5.29
N SER A 142 22.49 -17.53 5.72
CA SER A 142 23.91 -17.18 5.61
C SER A 142 24.52 -17.53 4.25
N SER A 143 23.74 -18.03 3.29
CA SER A 143 24.26 -18.37 1.96
C SER A 143 24.82 -17.14 1.24
N LYS A 144 25.83 -17.37 0.41
CA LYS A 144 26.45 -16.31 -0.39
C LYS A 144 25.40 -15.54 -1.23
N LYS A 145 24.44 -16.25 -1.84
CA LYS A 145 23.36 -15.62 -2.63
C LYS A 145 22.52 -14.68 -1.76
N ALA A 146 22.05 -15.12 -0.60
CA ALA A 146 21.24 -14.28 0.29
C ALA A 146 22.03 -13.06 0.81
N LEU A 147 23.30 -13.26 1.17
CA LEU A 147 24.20 -12.18 1.58
C LEU A 147 24.44 -11.16 0.46
N ASP A 148 24.77 -11.62 -0.75
CA ASP A 148 25.05 -10.76 -1.90
C ASP A 148 23.83 -9.93 -2.24
N MET A 149 22.64 -10.55 -2.25
CA MET A 149 21.40 -9.83 -2.52
C MET A 149 20.92 -8.89 -1.40
N ASP A 150 21.47 -8.98 -0.19
CA ASP A 150 20.91 -8.37 1.03
C ASP A 150 19.51 -8.89 1.38
N ALA A 151 19.37 -10.20 1.51
CA ALA A 151 18.11 -10.92 1.70
C ALA A 151 18.23 -12.05 2.74
N SER A 152 19.16 -11.93 3.70
CA SER A 152 19.39 -12.99 4.70
C SER A 152 18.30 -13.10 5.75
N ASN A 153 17.59 -12.02 6.09
CA ASN A 153 16.48 -12.09 7.03
C ASN A 153 15.21 -12.46 6.26
N GLN A 154 14.63 -13.64 6.56
CA GLN A 154 13.55 -14.23 5.78
C GLN A 154 12.37 -14.70 6.63
N ARG A 155 11.17 -14.72 6.03
CA ARG A 155 10.00 -15.50 6.48
C ARG A 155 9.65 -16.51 5.40
N THR A 156 9.52 -17.76 5.78
CA THR A 156 9.34 -18.89 4.85
C THR A 156 7.86 -19.14 4.54
N ASN A 157 7.61 -20.02 3.58
CA ASN A 157 6.29 -20.57 3.25
C ASN A 157 5.25 -19.50 2.89
N ILE A 158 5.55 -18.72 1.86
CA ILE A 158 4.71 -17.63 1.37
C ILE A 158 4.16 -18.00 0.01
N LYS A 159 2.85 -18.13 -0.08
CA LYS A 159 2.19 -18.32 -1.36
C LYS A 159 1.91 -16.98 -2.02
N TRP A 160 2.53 -16.73 -3.17
CA TRP A 160 2.35 -15.50 -3.92
C TRP A 160 1.22 -15.60 -4.94
N LEU A 161 0.29 -14.65 -4.88
CA LEU A 161 -0.74 -14.44 -5.90
C LEU A 161 -0.42 -13.19 -6.70
N ILE A 162 -0.31 -13.30 -8.02
CA ILE A 162 -0.17 -12.15 -8.92
C ILE A 162 -1.54 -11.52 -9.09
N ILE A 163 -1.69 -10.24 -8.75
CA ILE A 163 -2.98 -9.55 -8.77
C ILE A 163 -3.13 -8.72 -10.03
N GLY A 164 -2.20 -7.80 -10.30
CA GLY A 164 -2.30 -6.91 -11.46
C GLY A 164 -1.55 -5.59 -11.29
N GLY A 165 -1.90 -4.63 -12.14
CA GLY A 165 -1.31 -3.29 -12.13
C GLY A 165 -1.98 -2.37 -11.11
N GLU A 166 -1.63 -1.09 -11.12
CA GLU A 166 -2.19 -0.10 -10.19
C GLU A 166 -3.71 0.07 -10.29
N ALA A 167 -4.29 -0.25 -11.46
CA ALA A 167 -5.74 -0.23 -11.67
C ALA A 167 -6.47 -1.33 -10.88
N ASP A 168 -5.79 -2.45 -10.60
CA ASP A 168 -6.36 -3.63 -9.94
C ASP A 168 -6.26 -3.58 -8.41
N ILE A 169 -5.64 -2.53 -7.87
CA ILE A 169 -5.23 -2.46 -6.46
C ILE A 169 -5.90 -1.30 -5.74
N PRO A 170 -6.47 -1.52 -4.53
CA PRO A 170 -7.05 -0.46 -3.74
C PRO A 170 -6.05 0.65 -3.44
N GLY A 171 -6.52 1.89 -3.48
CA GLY A 171 -5.75 3.09 -3.23
C GLY A 171 -5.03 3.08 -1.89
N ILE A 172 -5.63 2.55 -0.82
CA ILE A 172 -4.95 2.41 0.48
C ILE A 172 -3.72 1.49 0.43
N ILE A 173 -3.75 0.46 -0.42
CA ILE A 173 -2.60 -0.42 -0.64
C ILE A 173 -1.56 0.30 -1.49
N THR A 174 -1.94 0.90 -2.63
CA THR A 174 -0.98 1.58 -3.52
C THR A 174 -0.27 2.73 -2.80
N THR A 175 -1.03 3.54 -2.07
CA THR A 175 -0.51 4.68 -1.29
C THR A 175 0.47 4.26 -0.19
N SER A 176 0.27 3.07 0.41
CA SER A 176 1.20 2.53 1.38
C SER A 176 2.62 2.36 0.81
N PHE A 177 2.80 2.24 -0.51
CA PHE A 177 4.11 2.09 -1.15
C PHE A 177 4.87 3.40 -1.38
N PHE A 178 4.30 4.58 -1.14
CA PHE A 178 4.99 5.86 -1.38
C PHE A 178 5.99 6.25 -0.29
N ARG A 179 5.67 6.00 0.98
CA ARG A 179 6.50 6.41 2.14
C ARG A 179 6.45 5.37 3.25
N GLY A 180 7.51 5.31 4.05
CA GLY A 180 7.57 4.51 5.27
C GLY A 180 8.72 3.51 5.30
N ASN A 181 8.58 2.48 6.11
CA ASN A 181 9.63 1.48 6.33
C ASN A 181 9.64 0.37 5.26
N THR A 182 10.76 -0.36 5.14
CA THR A 182 10.89 -1.53 4.25
C THR A 182 9.78 -2.56 4.47
N LEU A 183 9.46 -2.86 5.74
CA LEU A 183 8.32 -3.69 6.11
C LEU A 183 7.44 -2.89 7.07
N GLN A 184 6.14 -2.82 6.75
CA GLN A 184 5.20 -2.03 7.51
C GLN A 184 3.83 -2.71 7.56
N LYS A 185 3.19 -2.65 8.73
CA LYS A 185 1.80 -3.04 8.91
C LYS A 185 0.87 -1.96 8.33
N ILE A 186 -0.12 -2.36 7.55
CA ILE A 186 -1.19 -1.49 7.06
C ILE A 186 -2.35 -1.59 8.07
N ASN A 187 -2.44 -0.61 8.97
CA ASN A 187 -3.51 -0.55 9.97
C ASN A 187 -4.77 0.09 9.37
N ASN A 188 -5.39 -0.60 8.41
CA ASN A 188 -6.63 -0.17 7.77
C ASN A 188 -7.55 -1.37 7.53
N ASP A 189 -8.78 -1.24 7.99
CA ASP A 189 -9.77 -2.33 7.97
C ASP A 189 -10.20 -2.67 6.53
N SER A 190 -10.40 -1.66 5.68
CA SER A 190 -10.65 -1.84 4.26
C SER A 190 -9.53 -2.68 3.64
N ALA A 191 -8.25 -2.29 3.80
CA ALA A 191 -7.11 -3.03 3.26
C ALA A 191 -7.10 -4.53 3.65
N LEU A 192 -7.47 -4.84 4.90
CA LEU A 192 -7.62 -6.22 5.38
C LEU A 192 -8.75 -6.97 4.68
N LYS A 193 -9.94 -6.35 4.62
CA LYS A 193 -11.12 -6.95 3.98
C LYS A 193 -10.91 -7.20 2.49
N PHE A 194 -10.27 -6.27 1.77
CA PHE A 194 -9.90 -6.48 0.37
C PHE A 194 -8.86 -7.58 0.19
N SER A 195 -7.85 -7.66 1.07
CA SER A 195 -6.84 -8.72 1.00
C SER A 195 -7.48 -10.11 1.16
N LYS A 196 -8.41 -10.24 2.12
CA LYS A 196 -9.20 -11.46 2.31
C LYS A 196 -10.09 -11.78 1.10
N TYR A 197 -10.81 -10.78 0.57
CA TYR A 197 -11.67 -10.94 -0.59
C TYR A 197 -10.90 -11.44 -1.82
N ILE A 198 -9.76 -10.82 -2.13
CA ILE A 198 -8.90 -11.23 -3.24
C ILE A 198 -8.35 -12.64 -3.02
N ALA A 199 -7.91 -12.95 -1.79
CA ALA A 199 -7.46 -14.29 -1.45
C ALA A 199 -8.58 -15.33 -1.66
N ASN A 200 -9.81 -15.07 -1.19
CA ASN A 200 -10.95 -15.97 -1.40
C ASN A 200 -11.29 -16.18 -2.89
N LYS A 201 -11.14 -15.15 -3.72
CA LYS A 201 -11.41 -15.27 -5.17
C LYS A 201 -10.35 -16.08 -5.91
N LEU A 202 -9.09 -16.03 -5.45
CA LEU A 202 -7.94 -16.58 -6.18
C LEU A 202 -7.31 -17.80 -5.50
N HIS A 203 -7.75 -18.16 -4.30
CA HIS A 203 -7.20 -19.22 -3.48
C HIS A 203 -8.31 -20.07 -2.84
N ASN A 204 -8.02 -21.34 -2.56
CA ASN A 204 -8.99 -22.30 -2.02
C ASN A 204 -9.32 -22.08 -0.53
N THR A 205 -8.52 -21.27 0.17
CA THR A 205 -8.74 -20.94 1.59
C THR A 205 -9.82 -19.87 1.71
N ILE A 206 -10.82 -20.11 2.55
CA ILE A 206 -11.92 -19.17 2.78
C ILE A 206 -11.65 -18.39 4.08
N TYR A 207 -11.27 -17.13 3.92
CA TYR A 207 -11.16 -16.15 5.00
C TYR A 207 -12.54 -15.51 5.25
N LYS A 208 -12.95 -15.43 6.52
CA LYS A 208 -14.10 -14.61 6.89
C LYS A 208 -13.78 -13.13 6.72
N ILE A 209 -14.41 -12.48 5.75
CA ILE A 209 -14.15 -11.07 5.42
C ILE A 209 -14.70 -10.16 6.52
N GLY A 210 -15.94 -10.42 6.97
CA GLY A 210 -16.69 -9.55 7.86
C GLY A 210 -17.29 -8.35 7.11
N ASP A 211 -18.24 -7.66 7.73
CA ASP A 211 -19.01 -6.61 7.07
C ASP A 211 -18.15 -5.37 6.83
N LEU A 212 -17.84 -5.05 5.57
CA LEU A 212 -17.30 -3.73 5.23
C LEU A 212 -18.47 -2.75 5.19
N ASP A 213 -18.40 -1.69 6.00
CA ASP A 213 -19.44 -0.68 6.01
C ASP A 213 -19.54 -0.01 4.63
N ASN A 214 -20.75 0.10 4.09
CA ASN A 214 -20.98 0.77 2.82
C ASN A 214 -21.10 2.27 3.06
N SER A 215 -19.96 2.90 3.30
CA SER A 215 -19.86 4.29 3.73
C SER A 215 -18.82 5.08 2.91
N PRO A 216 -18.85 6.44 3.00
CA PRO A 216 -17.85 7.28 2.35
C PRO A 216 -16.41 6.89 2.69
N ASP A 217 -16.15 6.56 3.96
CA ASP A 217 -14.82 6.17 4.42
C ASP A 217 -14.30 4.92 3.71
N SER A 218 -15.17 3.91 3.56
CA SER A 218 -14.82 2.68 2.87
C SER A 218 -14.50 2.93 1.40
N ILE A 219 -15.35 3.64 0.63
CA ILE A 219 -15.06 3.88 -0.79
C ILE A 219 -13.81 4.74 -0.97
N PHE A 220 -13.60 5.74 -0.11
CA PHE A 220 -12.44 6.63 -0.21
C PHE A 220 -11.15 5.90 0.14
N ASP A 221 -11.17 4.88 0.99
CA ASP A 221 -9.99 4.04 1.19
C ASP A 221 -9.59 3.28 -0.10
N LEU A 222 -10.54 2.94 -0.98
CA LEU A 222 -10.31 2.10 -2.19
C LEU A 222 -9.86 2.86 -3.42
N ILE A 223 -10.26 4.11 -3.55
CA ILE A 223 -9.79 4.95 -4.64
C ILE A 223 -8.44 5.58 -4.26
N SER A 224 -7.53 5.77 -5.20
CA SER A 224 -6.27 6.48 -4.98
C SER A 224 -6.49 8.00 -4.83
N PRO A 225 -5.48 8.77 -4.38
CA PRO A 225 -5.58 10.24 -4.40
C PRO A 225 -5.92 10.80 -5.79
N ASN A 226 -5.29 10.27 -6.84
CA ASN A 226 -5.55 10.69 -8.22
C ASN A 226 -6.97 10.33 -8.65
N ASP A 227 -7.45 9.12 -8.33
CA ASP A 227 -8.82 8.71 -8.62
C ASP A 227 -9.83 9.67 -7.94
N CYS A 228 -9.51 10.12 -6.73
CA CYS A 228 -10.34 11.08 -6.00
C CYS A 228 -10.37 12.45 -6.70
N GLU A 229 -9.23 12.95 -7.17
CA GLU A 229 -9.14 14.19 -7.96
C GLU A 229 -9.96 14.13 -9.24
N ASP A 230 -9.85 13.02 -9.99
CA ASP A 230 -10.59 12.79 -11.23
C ASP A 230 -12.11 12.75 -10.97
N ILE A 231 -12.54 12.04 -9.91
CA ILE A 231 -13.96 11.97 -9.53
C ILE A 231 -14.53 13.36 -9.21
N ILE A 232 -13.78 14.22 -8.50
CA ILE A 232 -14.25 15.59 -8.22
C ILE A 232 -14.40 16.39 -9.53
N CYS A 233 -13.47 16.24 -10.47
CA CYS A 233 -13.59 16.88 -11.78
C CYS A 233 -14.84 16.39 -12.54
N MET A 234 -15.09 15.08 -12.54
CA MET A 234 -16.24 14.47 -13.22
C MET A 234 -17.57 14.88 -12.57
N TRP A 235 -17.61 15.00 -11.25
CA TRP A 235 -18.76 15.50 -10.52
C TRP A 235 -19.05 16.96 -10.86
N LEU A 236 -18.03 17.83 -10.92
CA LEU A 236 -18.18 19.23 -11.32
C LEU A 236 -18.63 19.37 -12.77
N PHE A 237 -18.13 18.51 -13.67
CA PHE A 237 -18.63 18.42 -15.03
C PHE A 237 -20.11 18.03 -15.07
N LYS A 238 -20.54 16.99 -14.34
CA LYS A 238 -21.94 16.57 -14.28
C LYS A 238 -22.85 17.66 -13.72
N LYS A 239 -22.42 18.33 -12.65
CA LYS A 239 -23.23 19.30 -11.91
C LYS A 239 -23.30 20.68 -12.58
N TYR A 240 -22.21 21.11 -13.22
CA TYR A 240 -22.07 22.48 -13.74
C TYR A 240 -21.56 22.57 -15.18
N GLY A 241 -21.19 21.45 -15.81
CA GLY A 241 -20.61 21.44 -17.15
C GLY A 241 -19.17 21.95 -17.22
N TYR A 242 -18.45 22.04 -16.09
CA TYR A 242 -17.08 22.54 -16.07
C TYR A 242 -16.13 21.58 -16.80
N ILE A 243 -15.20 22.14 -17.58
CA ILE A 243 -14.29 21.36 -18.44
C ILE A 243 -12.88 21.41 -17.86
N THR A 244 -12.31 20.24 -17.53
CA THR A 244 -10.95 20.13 -17.02
C THR A 244 -9.90 20.48 -18.06
N ILE A 245 -8.85 21.21 -17.66
CA ILE A 245 -7.67 21.46 -18.50
C ILE A 245 -6.50 20.58 -18.02
N PRO A 246 -6.22 19.43 -18.67
CA PRO A 246 -5.22 18.48 -18.18
C PRO A 246 -3.81 19.06 -18.02
N SER A 247 -3.44 20.04 -18.86
CA SER A 247 -2.12 20.69 -18.81
C SER A 247 -1.90 21.56 -17.56
N THR A 248 -2.94 21.80 -16.76
CA THR A 248 -2.85 22.57 -15.51
C THR A 248 -2.57 21.70 -14.29
N CYS A 249 -2.68 20.37 -14.43
CA CYS A 249 -2.30 19.40 -13.41
C CYS A 249 -0.77 19.30 -13.33
N LYS A 250 -0.13 20.21 -12.59
CA LYS A 250 1.34 20.31 -12.49
C LYS A 250 1.80 20.14 -11.06
N SER A 251 2.77 19.26 -10.85
CA SER A 251 3.47 19.09 -9.56
C SER A 251 4.17 20.37 -9.05
N SER A 252 4.44 21.32 -9.95
CA SER A 252 5.02 22.63 -9.62
C SER A 252 4.04 23.63 -9.03
N THR A 253 2.73 23.34 -9.04
CA THR A 253 1.68 24.22 -8.53
C THR A 253 1.02 23.59 -7.29
N PRO A 254 1.68 23.55 -6.13
CA PRO A 254 1.22 22.76 -4.98
C PRO A 254 -0.06 23.30 -4.31
N LEU A 255 -0.58 24.44 -4.76
CA LEU A 255 -1.73 25.09 -4.14
C LEU A 255 -3.05 24.42 -4.51
N TYR A 256 -3.23 23.99 -5.77
CA TYR A 256 -4.45 23.37 -6.29
C TYR A 256 -4.09 22.25 -7.27
N GLU A 257 -4.93 21.23 -7.39
CA GLU A 257 -4.65 20.04 -8.21
C GLU A 257 -4.84 20.33 -9.70
N CYS A 258 -5.86 21.11 -10.08
CA CYS A 258 -6.07 21.53 -11.47
C CYS A 258 -6.95 22.79 -11.60
N VAL A 259 -7.03 23.32 -12.83
CA VAL A 259 -7.91 24.43 -13.23
C VAL A 259 -8.90 23.95 -14.30
N LEU A 260 -10.14 24.40 -14.17
CA LEU A 260 -11.26 24.06 -15.06
C LEU A 260 -11.85 25.34 -15.66
N ILE A 261 -12.44 25.17 -16.83
CA ILE A 261 -13.13 26.22 -17.57
C ILE A 261 -14.62 26.16 -17.23
N ASN A 262 -15.13 27.29 -16.73
CA ASN A 262 -16.55 27.57 -16.78
C ASN A 262 -16.89 28.13 -18.16
N HIS A 263 -17.54 27.33 -18.99
CA HIS A 263 -17.83 27.67 -20.38
C HIS A 263 -19.08 28.57 -20.54
N ASP A 264 -19.80 28.83 -19.44
CA ASP A 264 -20.87 29.81 -19.44
C ASP A 264 -20.33 31.20 -19.74
N LYS A 265 -21.12 31.98 -20.46
CA LYS A 265 -20.87 33.41 -20.63
C LYS A 265 -21.54 34.19 -19.51
N ASP A 266 -20.85 35.20 -19.01
CA ASP A 266 -21.50 36.24 -18.21
C ASP A 266 -22.38 37.13 -19.09
N LYS A 267 -23.09 38.08 -18.48
CA LYS A 267 -23.98 39.02 -19.19
C LYS A 267 -23.25 39.91 -20.21
N SER A 268 -21.92 39.99 -20.14
CA SER A 268 -21.08 40.75 -21.07
C SER A 268 -20.54 39.89 -22.22
N GLY A 269 -20.84 38.59 -22.24
CA GLY A 269 -20.39 37.66 -23.28
C GLY A 269 -18.99 37.10 -23.05
N GLN A 270 -18.36 37.38 -21.91
CA GLN A 270 -17.06 36.83 -21.51
C GLN A 270 -17.25 35.49 -20.81
N ASN A 271 -16.29 34.57 -20.96
CA ASN A 271 -16.31 33.32 -20.20
C ASN A 271 -16.28 33.63 -18.71
N LYS A 272 -17.10 32.92 -17.93
CA LYS A 272 -17.01 32.98 -16.47
C LYS A 272 -15.61 32.57 -16.02
N LYS A 273 -15.25 33.04 -14.83
CA LYS A 273 -13.91 32.90 -14.25
C LYS A 273 -13.45 31.43 -14.19
N ASN A 274 -12.14 31.25 -14.11
CA ASN A 274 -11.50 29.96 -13.85
C ASN A 274 -12.08 29.30 -12.59
N VAL A 275 -12.09 27.98 -12.59
CA VAL A 275 -12.46 27.17 -11.43
C VAL A 275 -11.22 26.42 -10.94
N TYR A 276 -10.86 26.59 -9.68
CA TYR A 276 -9.70 25.97 -9.05
C TYR A 276 -10.17 24.86 -8.11
N ILE A 277 -9.53 23.69 -8.15
CA ILE A 277 -9.88 22.58 -7.26
C ILE A 277 -8.71 22.24 -6.36
N GLN A 278 -8.98 22.09 -5.07
CA GLN A 278 -8.05 21.41 -4.16
C GLN A 278 -8.73 20.21 -3.52
N VAL A 279 -8.11 19.04 -3.71
CA VAL A 279 -8.56 17.75 -3.17
C VAL A 279 -7.50 17.26 -2.20
N LYS A 280 -7.91 16.77 -1.03
CA LYS A 280 -7.02 16.05 -0.13
C LYS A 280 -7.63 14.76 0.36
N LYS A 281 -6.85 13.69 0.25
CA LYS A 281 -7.23 12.36 0.73
C LYS A 281 -6.64 12.11 2.13
N GLY A 282 -7.47 11.59 3.03
CA GLY A 282 -7.13 11.27 4.42
C GLY A 282 -7.41 12.41 5.39
N GLU A 283 -6.80 12.34 6.57
CA GLU A 283 -6.91 13.33 7.66
C GLU A 283 -6.03 14.56 7.37
N ILE A 284 -6.28 15.22 6.24
CA ILE A 284 -5.53 16.39 5.80
C ILE A 284 -6.45 17.60 5.75
N ASP A 285 -6.18 18.55 6.63
CA ASP A 285 -6.93 19.79 6.72
C ASP A 285 -6.60 20.73 5.54
N LEU A 286 -7.61 21.49 5.12
CA LEU A 286 -7.47 22.57 4.15
C LEU A 286 -7.78 23.91 4.84
N ASP A 287 -7.07 24.96 4.45
CA ASP A 287 -7.21 26.30 5.02
C ASP A 287 -7.67 27.27 3.93
N THR A 288 -8.85 27.85 4.08
CA THR A 288 -9.47 28.74 3.09
C THR A 288 -8.66 30.02 2.87
N GLU A 289 -7.88 30.47 3.86
CA GLU A 289 -7.06 31.67 3.76
C GLU A 289 -5.99 31.56 2.65
N LYS A 290 -5.56 30.33 2.32
CA LYS A 290 -4.60 30.07 1.23
C LYS A 290 -5.18 30.33 -0.15
N PHE A 291 -6.50 30.35 -0.30
CA PHE A 291 -7.17 30.38 -1.61
C PHE A 291 -7.94 31.68 -1.89
N LYS A 292 -8.19 32.51 -0.87
CA LYS A 292 -9.01 33.73 -0.98
C LYS A 292 -8.55 34.74 -2.05
N HIS A 293 -7.28 34.65 -2.47
CA HIS A 293 -6.68 35.56 -3.44
C HIS A 293 -6.86 35.11 -4.91
N LEU A 294 -7.38 33.90 -5.14
CA LEU A 294 -7.58 33.37 -6.48
C LEU A 294 -8.75 34.07 -7.17
N ASP A 295 -8.51 34.54 -8.41
CA ASP A 295 -9.55 35.15 -9.24
C ASP A 295 -10.37 34.06 -9.96
N GLY A 296 -11.39 33.57 -9.26
CA GLY A 296 -12.29 32.52 -9.73
C GLY A 296 -13.02 31.80 -8.61
N GLU A 297 -13.79 30.77 -8.99
CA GLU A 297 -14.42 29.87 -8.02
C GLU A 297 -13.40 28.85 -7.53
N VAL A 298 -13.39 28.56 -6.23
CA VAL A 298 -12.51 27.56 -5.62
C VAL A 298 -13.36 26.48 -5.00
N TYR A 299 -13.09 25.22 -5.34
CA TYR A 299 -13.71 24.06 -4.73
C TYR A 299 -12.70 23.34 -3.85
N LEU A 300 -13.04 23.19 -2.57
CA LEU A 300 -12.22 22.50 -1.59
C LEU A 300 -12.90 21.19 -1.18
N PHE A 301 -12.13 20.10 -1.22
CA PHE A 301 -12.59 18.77 -0.79
C PHE A 301 -11.52 18.09 0.06
N THR A 302 -11.93 17.53 1.18
CA THR A 302 -11.09 16.62 1.97
C THR A 302 -11.93 15.43 2.44
N THR A 303 -11.39 14.22 2.35
CA THR A 303 -12.18 13.01 2.68
C THR A 303 -12.42 12.86 4.18
N LYS A 304 -11.40 13.15 5.02
CA LYS A 304 -11.46 12.99 6.48
C LYS A 304 -10.90 14.19 7.25
N GLY A 305 -10.34 15.18 6.56
CA GLY A 305 -9.80 16.39 7.19
C GLY A 305 -10.87 17.43 7.50
N GLN A 306 -10.44 18.53 8.10
CA GLN A 306 -11.28 19.69 8.39
C GLN A 306 -10.99 20.85 7.44
N ILE A 307 -12.01 21.68 7.19
CA ILE A 307 -11.82 22.98 6.55
C ILE A 307 -11.66 24.04 7.64
N LYS A 308 -10.51 24.69 7.67
CA LYS A 308 -10.13 25.77 8.59
C LYS A 308 -10.23 27.12 7.88
N GLY A 309 -10.36 28.19 8.67
CA GLY A 309 -10.41 29.56 8.18
C GLY A 309 -11.83 30.11 8.05
N LYS A 310 -11.96 31.26 7.39
CA LYS A 310 -13.24 31.96 7.23
C LYS A 310 -13.99 31.45 5.99
N LYS A 311 -15.30 31.72 5.96
CA LYS A 311 -16.13 31.52 4.76
C LYS A 311 -15.89 32.67 3.78
N TYR A 312 -15.66 32.33 2.52
CA TYR A 312 -15.52 33.27 1.41
C TYR A 312 -16.56 32.95 0.35
N GLU A 313 -17.09 33.96 -0.33
CA GLU A 313 -18.14 33.78 -1.34
C GLU A 313 -17.67 32.95 -2.54
N ASN A 314 -16.41 33.13 -2.95
CA ASN A 314 -15.82 32.41 -4.08
C ASN A 314 -15.29 31.01 -3.71
N ILE A 315 -15.37 30.59 -2.44
CA ILE A 315 -14.88 29.28 -1.99
C ILE A 315 -16.05 28.39 -1.59
N LYS A 316 -16.18 27.26 -2.27
CA LYS A 316 -17.20 26.23 -2.06
C LYS A 316 -16.55 24.99 -1.44
N ILE A 317 -17.15 24.48 -0.38
CA ILE A 317 -16.70 23.27 0.32
C ILE A 317 -17.61 22.14 -0.13
N LEU A 318 -17.01 21.04 -0.60
CA LEU A 318 -17.74 19.85 -1.04
C LEU A 318 -17.94 18.88 0.12
N ASP A 319 -19.14 18.33 0.23
CA ASP A 319 -19.49 17.32 1.23
C ASP A 319 -19.03 15.93 0.75
N PRO A 320 -18.19 15.20 1.51
CA PRO A 320 -17.84 13.80 1.27
C PRO A 320 -19.03 12.89 0.95
N LYS A 321 -20.20 13.14 1.56
CA LYS A 321 -21.41 12.36 1.30
C LYS A 321 -21.96 12.58 -0.10
N GLU A 322 -21.96 13.81 -0.62
CA GLU A 322 -22.41 14.11 -2.00
C GLU A 322 -21.53 13.38 -3.03
N ILE A 323 -20.22 13.31 -2.79
CA ILE A 323 -19.28 12.65 -3.68
C ILE A 323 -19.41 11.12 -3.58
N TYR A 324 -19.62 10.59 -2.38
CA TYR A 324 -19.95 9.19 -2.17
C TYR A 324 -21.22 8.79 -2.95
N GLU A 325 -22.32 9.53 -2.79
CA GLU A 325 -23.59 9.27 -3.49
C GLU A 325 -23.41 9.33 -5.02
N PHE A 326 -22.57 10.24 -5.51
CA PHE A 326 -22.22 10.31 -6.92
C PHE A 326 -21.52 9.05 -7.44
N ILE A 327 -20.53 8.54 -6.70
CA ILE A 327 -19.82 7.29 -7.06
C ILE A 327 -20.78 6.10 -7.02
N MET A 328 -21.63 6.03 -6.00
CA MET A 328 -22.51 4.89 -5.76
C MET A 328 -23.69 4.80 -6.72
N ASN A 329 -24.07 5.90 -7.39
CA ASN A 329 -25.15 5.91 -8.37
C ASN A 329 -24.68 5.40 -9.74
N SER A 330 -25.20 4.24 -10.17
CA SER A 330 -24.87 3.61 -11.46
C SER A 330 -25.30 4.42 -12.70
N GLU A 331 -26.18 5.40 -12.56
CA GLU A 331 -26.51 6.33 -13.66
C GLU A 331 -25.31 7.22 -14.07
N ASN A 332 -24.27 7.29 -13.24
CA ASN A 332 -23.04 8.05 -13.52
C ASN A 332 -21.93 7.19 -14.15
N ASP A 333 -22.17 5.92 -14.45
CA ASP A 333 -21.14 5.00 -14.97
C ASP A 333 -20.54 5.45 -16.29
N ASN A 334 -21.29 6.21 -17.10
CA ASN A 334 -20.83 6.74 -18.37
C ASN A 334 -19.81 7.89 -18.23
N ILE A 335 -19.61 8.43 -17.02
CA ILE A 335 -18.68 9.52 -16.74
C ILE A 335 -17.65 9.20 -15.65
N LEU A 336 -17.84 8.13 -14.88
CA LEU A 336 -16.90 7.70 -13.85
C LEU A 336 -15.71 6.93 -14.44
N PRO A 337 -14.53 6.93 -13.78
CA PRO A 337 -13.42 6.07 -14.19
C PRO A 337 -13.78 4.61 -13.90
N GLU A 338 -13.36 3.70 -14.79
CA GLU A 338 -13.57 2.24 -14.64
C GLU A 338 -13.10 1.72 -13.28
N LYS A 339 -11.99 2.27 -12.77
CA LYS A 339 -11.46 1.92 -11.45
C LYS A 339 -12.42 2.29 -10.30
N ALA A 340 -13.10 3.43 -10.36
CA ALA A 340 -14.07 3.81 -9.34
C ALA A 340 -15.31 2.90 -9.37
N ILE A 341 -15.79 2.58 -10.58
CA ILE A 341 -16.90 1.65 -10.81
C ILE A 341 -16.56 0.27 -10.22
N ARG A 342 -15.36 -0.25 -10.53
CA ARG A 342 -14.87 -1.52 -9.97
C ARG A 342 -14.86 -1.51 -8.44
N TRP A 343 -14.33 -0.46 -7.81
CA TRP A 343 -14.26 -0.42 -6.35
C TRP A 343 -15.63 -0.32 -5.69
N ARG A 344 -16.57 0.39 -6.32
CA ARG A 344 -17.97 0.37 -5.90
C ARG A 344 -18.53 -1.05 -5.96
N GLU A 345 -18.35 -1.77 -7.06
CA GLU A 345 -18.87 -3.14 -7.22
C GLU A 345 -18.28 -4.08 -6.18
N VAL A 346 -16.97 -4.02 -5.95
CA VAL A 346 -16.33 -4.85 -4.93
C VAL A 346 -16.83 -4.48 -3.52
N LEU A 347 -17.01 -3.19 -3.22
CA LEU A 347 -17.60 -2.75 -1.95
C LEU A 347 -19.00 -3.36 -1.77
N MET A 348 -19.85 -3.28 -2.79
CA MET A 348 -21.19 -3.88 -2.76
C MET A 348 -21.18 -5.42 -2.67
N GLU A 349 -20.15 -6.09 -3.20
CA GLU A 349 -19.98 -7.54 -3.05
C GLU A 349 -19.57 -7.93 -1.63
N ILE A 350 -18.69 -7.14 -1.00
CA ILE A 350 -18.19 -7.42 0.35
C ILE A 350 -19.22 -7.06 1.44
N SER A 351 -20.06 -6.05 1.21
CA SER A 351 -21.09 -5.61 2.15
C SER A 351 -22.38 -6.46 2.15
N LYS A 352 -22.46 -7.50 1.30
CA LYS A 352 -23.57 -8.48 1.27
C LYS A 352 -23.26 -9.67 2.15
#